data_AF-A0A7R9B792-F1
#
_entry.id   AF-A0A7R9B792-F1
#
_cell.length_a   1.000
_cell.length_b   1.000
_cell.length_c   1.000
_cell.angle_alpha   90.00
_cell.angle_beta   90.00
_cell.angle_gamma   90.00
#
_symmetry.space_group_name_H-M   'P 1'
#
loop_
_entity.id
_entity.type
_entity.pdbx_description
1 polymer ?
#
loop_
_entity_poly.entity_id
_entity_poly.type
_entity_poly.pdbx_seq_one_letter_code
_entity_poly.pdbx_strand_id
1 'polypeptide(L)'
;MKNIWSQTAPLFQRQHILMTLLVCALQFGYYTCFNSLLLWLPEMFNNMAAYSLFYDGQTASVCESMRAFVVSTVDETLYQYLPGNRSIWNYESNPFTSNSSLIDDIILSGSSYGNQTEIAECDSTITPETFRNTLIIGGGTGAINLIIGFVVRWTGRKVIGFVFMGVAAGSCIGLNFGQTSEIVLVLAFLFVCLTGVSSSLLNSAVVDIFPTQLRGMAVCLTFMSGRAGVIIGSIMIGALVDTNCSVAFYVLAALALGGFDAAMFLGFYAPYLVLTGPTLTRSRGVF
;
A
#
# COMPACT_ATOMS: atom_id res chain seq x y z
N MET A 1 22.40 30.88 -1.02
CA MET A 1 21.85 29.78 -1.87
C MET A 1 22.86 29.18 -2.86
N LYS A 2 23.78 29.95 -3.47
CA LYS A 2 24.80 29.41 -4.40
C LYS A 2 25.63 28.24 -3.84
N ASN A 3 25.97 28.28 -2.56
CA ASN A 3 26.77 27.24 -1.89
C ASN A 3 26.04 25.89 -1.73
N ILE A 4 24.70 25.90 -1.68
CA ILE A 4 23.90 24.66 -1.60
C ILE A 4 23.75 24.04 -2.98
N TRP A 5 23.47 24.86 -4.01
CA TRP A 5 23.38 24.36 -5.37
C TRP A 5 24.71 23.75 -5.85
N SER A 6 25.85 24.35 -5.51
CA SER A 6 27.16 23.77 -5.84
C SER A 6 27.42 22.41 -5.16
N GLN A 7 26.78 22.13 -4.02
CA GLN A 7 26.90 20.84 -3.32
C GLN A 7 25.91 19.80 -3.81
N THR A 8 24.70 20.19 -4.23
CA THR A 8 23.68 19.27 -4.75
C THR A 8 23.83 18.99 -6.25
N ALA A 9 24.37 19.94 -7.03
CA ALA A 9 24.57 19.80 -8.49
C ALA A 9 25.31 18.52 -8.92
N PRO A 10 26.34 18.01 -8.21
CA PRO A 10 26.99 16.75 -8.53
C PRO A 10 26.04 15.53 -8.52
N LEU A 11 24.98 15.56 -7.72
CA LEU A 11 23.96 14.50 -7.65
C LEU A 11 23.14 14.40 -8.95
N PHE A 12 23.02 15.53 -9.67
CA PHE A 12 22.31 15.66 -10.94
C PHE A 12 23.26 15.63 -12.15
N GLN A 13 24.55 15.33 -11.92
CA GLN A 13 25.50 15.15 -13.00
C GLN A 13 25.20 13.85 -13.77
N ARG A 14 25.48 13.84 -15.07
CA ARG A 14 25.12 12.77 -16.04
C ARG A 14 25.49 11.35 -15.60
N GLN A 15 26.51 11.20 -14.75
CA GLN A 15 26.98 9.92 -14.22
C GLN A 15 26.14 9.38 -13.04
N HIS A 16 25.48 10.23 -12.25
CA HIS A 16 24.77 9.84 -11.01
C HIS A 16 23.26 10.07 -11.06
N ILE A 17 22.76 10.94 -11.93
CA ILE A 17 21.34 11.31 -11.96
C ILE A 17 20.41 10.11 -12.21
N LEU A 18 20.81 9.15 -13.04
CA LEU A 18 20.01 7.96 -13.33
C LEU A 18 19.87 7.06 -12.10
N MET A 19 20.94 6.90 -11.32
CA MET A 19 20.91 6.15 -10.07
C MET A 19 20.06 6.87 -9.01
N THR A 20 20.20 8.20 -8.92
CA THR A 20 19.39 9.02 -8.00
C THR A 20 17.89 8.94 -8.35
N LEU A 21 17.52 9.12 -9.62
CA LEU A 21 16.13 9.02 -10.06
C LEU A 21 15.54 7.64 -9.79
N LEU A 22 16.32 6.59 -10.06
CA LEU A 22 15.94 5.20 -9.86
C LEU A 22 15.70 4.90 -8.37
N VAL A 23 16.61 5.33 -7.50
CA VAL A 23 16.43 5.21 -6.04
C VAL A 23 15.19 6.00 -5.57
N CYS A 24 14.97 7.21 -6.06
CA CYS A 24 13.80 8.00 -5.71
C CYS A 24 12.49 7.35 -6.19
N ALA A 25 12.47 6.79 -7.40
CA ALA A 25 11.32 6.07 -7.93
C ALA A 25 11.01 4.79 -7.11
N LEU A 26 12.06 4.06 -6.70
CA LEU A 26 11.91 2.91 -5.81
C LEU A 26 11.34 3.31 -4.44
N GLN A 27 11.90 4.35 -3.82
CA GLN A 27 11.43 4.82 -2.53
C GLN A 27 9.99 5.34 -2.59
N PHE A 28 9.65 6.05 -3.67
CA PHE A 28 8.28 6.46 -3.95
C PHE A 28 7.36 5.24 -3.96
N GLY A 29 7.69 4.21 -4.73
CA GLY A 29 6.90 2.98 -4.82
C GLY A 29 6.71 2.26 -3.48
N TYR A 30 7.80 2.07 -2.72
CA TYR A 30 7.74 1.47 -1.39
C TYR A 30 6.81 2.24 -0.44
N TYR A 31 6.95 3.56 -0.40
CA TYR A 31 6.19 4.39 0.51
C TYR A 31 4.72 4.49 0.09
N THR A 32 4.43 4.58 -1.20
CA THR A 32 3.06 4.50 -1.71
C THR A 32 2.41 3.18 -1.30
N CYS A 33 3.02 2.04 -1.60
CA CYS A 33 2.49 0.73 -1.24
C CYS A 33 2.28 0.57 0.27
N PHE A 34 3.33 0.80 1.06
CA PHE A 34 3.32 0.62 2.51
C PHE A 34 2.29 1.51 3.20
N ASN A 35 2.26 2.81 2.86
CA ASN A 35 1.41 3.76 3.56
C ASN A 35 -0.04 3.72 3.05
N SER A 36 -0.28 3.46 1.76
CA SER A 36 -1.64 3.35 1.25
C SER A 36 -2.37 2.18 1.88
N LEU A 37 -1.74 1.00 1.99
CA LEU A 37 -2.40 -0.15 2.61
C LEU A 37 -2.65 0.08 4.12
N LEU A 38 -1.71 0.69 4.83
CA LEU A 38 -1.88 0.98 6.27
C LEU A 38 -3.01 1.95 6.57
N LEU A 39 -3.23 2.96 5.71
CA LEU A 39 -4.33 3.91 5.89
C LEU A 39 -5.70 3.25 5.75
N TRP A 40 -5.82 2.29 4.83
CA TRP A 40 -7.08 1.62 4.51
C TRP A 40 -7.36 0.39 5.39
N LEU A 41 -6.35 -0.16 6.04
CA LEU A 41 -6.43 -1.38 6.83
C LEU A 41 -7.47 -1.33 7.97
N PRO A 42 -7.61 -0.24 8.76
CA PRO A 42 -8.67 -0.12 9.75
C PRO A 42 -10.07 -0.16 9.13
N GLU A 43 -10.28 0.55 8.03
CA GLU A 43 -11.56 0.61 7.32
C GLU A 43 -11.93 -0.74 6.71
N MET A 44 -10.95 -1.44 6.11
CA MET A 44 -11.15 -2.79 5.57
C MET A 44 -11.61 -3.75 6.67
N PHE A 45 -10.95 -3.74 7.83
CA PHE A 45 -11.36 -4.59 8.96
C PHE A 45 -12.71 -4.19 9.54
N ASN A 46 -12.99 -2.89 9.62
CA ASN A 46 -14.28 -2.40 10.09
C ASN A 46 -15.43 -2.88 9.20
N ASN A 47 -15.26 -2.79 7.87
CA ASN A 47 -16.26 -3.25 6.90
C ASN A 47 -16.43 -4.77 6.92
N MET A 48 -15.33 -5.53 7.07
CA MET A 48 -15.38 -6.98 7.21
C MET A 48 -16.08 -7.41 8.51
N ALA A 49 -15.84 -6.70 9.61
CA ALA A 49 -16.51 -6.94 10.88
C ALA A 49 -18.01 -6.61 10.79
N ALA A 50 -18.36 -5.46 10.21
CA ALA A 50 -19.75 -5.07 9.96
C ALA A 50 -20.48 -6.12 9.12
N TYR A 51 -19.88 -6.59 8.03
CA TYR A 51 -20.47 -7.64 7.19
C TYR A 51 -20.80 -8.91 7.98
N SER A 52 -19.89 -9.37 8.85
CA SER A 52 -20.13 -10.56 9.67
C SER A 52 -21.30 -10.41 10.65
N LEU A 53 -21.62 -9.19 11.07
CA LEU A 53 -22.76 -8.90 11.95
C LEU A 53 -24.08 -8.86 11.17
N PHE A 54 -24.08 -8.27 9.97
CA PHE A 54 -25.29 -8.14 9.15
C PHE A 54 -25.74 -9.45 8.48
N TYR A 55 -24.80 -10.36 8.19
CA TYR A 55 -25.05 -11.60 7.45
C TYR A 55 -24.83 -12.86 8.29
N ASP A 56 -25.17 -12.83 9.59
CA ASP A 56 -25.17 -14.00 10.50
C ASP A 56 -23.85 -14.80 10.49
N GLY A 57 -22.72 -14.09 10.60
CA GLY A 57 -21.38 -14.69 10.64
C GLY A 57 -20.85 -15.19 9.29
N GLN A 58 -21.53 -14.91 8.17
CA GLN A 58 -21.00 -15.23 6.84
C GLN A 58 -19.76 -14.40 6.49
N THR A 59 -18.88 -15.00 5.68
CA THR A 59 -17.64 -14.40 5.22
C THR A 59 -17.76 -13.94 3.79
N ALA A 60 -17.30 -12.72 3.49
CA ALA A 60 -17.23 -12.17 2.13
C ALA A 60 -15.79 -11.76 1.80
N SER A 61 -15.50 -11.68 0.51
CA SER A 61 -14.23 -11.10 0.07
C SER A 61 -14.12 -9.63 0.48
N VAL A 62 -12.88 -9.12 0.61
CA VAL A 62 -12.63 -7.72 0.99
C VAL A 62 -13.37 -6.70 0.11
N CYS A 63 -13.41 -6.91 -1.20
CA CYS A 63 -14.12 -6.00 -2.10
C CYS A 63 -15.64 -6.13 -2.05
N GLU A 64 -16.15 -7.29 -1.64
CA GLU A 64 -17.58 -7.55 -1.51
C GLU A 64 -18.12 -6.94 -0.23
N SER A 65 -17.42 -7.09 0.90
CA SER A 65 -17.79 -6.44 2.17
C SER A 65 -17.78 -4.92 2.06
N MET A 66 -16.81 -4.37 1.34
CA MET A 66 -16.71 -2.93 1.11
C MET A 66 -17.84 -2.38 0.23
N ARG A 67 -18.22 -3.11 -0.82
CA ARG A 67 -19.36 -2.72 -1.68
C ARG A 67 -20.70 -2.83 -0.97
N ALA A 68 -20.88 -3.84 -0.11
CA ALA A 68 -22.12 -4.02 0.64
C ALA A 68 -22.45 -2.80 1.53
N PHE A 69 -21.43 -2.19 2.14
CA PHE A 69 -21.61 -1.02 3.01
C PHE A 69 -21.87 0.30 2.24
N VAL A 70 -21.27 0.46 1.05
CA VAL A 70 -21.60 1.59 0.17
C VAL A 70 -23.06 1.53 -0.25
N VAL A 71 -23.59 0.33 -0.57
CA VAL A 71 -25.00 0.18 -0.93
C VAL A 71 -25.92 0.55 0.24
N SER A 72 -25.61 0.14 1.48
CA SER A 72 -26.44 0.50 2.64
C SER A 72 -26.46 2.00 2.95
N THR A 73 -25.33 2.70 2.77
CA THR A 73 -25.25 4.17 2.98
C THR A 73 -25.92 4.96 1.85
N VAL A 74 -25.92 4.42 0.63
CA VAL A 74 -26.59 5.02 -0.52
C VAL A 74 -28.11 4.80 -0.44
N ASP A 75 -28.59 3.66 0.04
CA ASP A 75 -30.03 3.43 0.27
C ASP A 75 -30.61 4.42 1.31
N GLU A 76 -29.82 4.84 2.29
CA GLU A 76 -30.22 5.83 3.29
C GLU A 76 -30.23 7.28 2.73
N THR A 77 -29.33 7.60 1.78
CA THR A 77 -29.16 8.96 1.24
C THR A 77 -29.95 9.23 -0.06
N LEU A 78 -30.32 8.20 -0.83
CA LEU A 78 -31.11 8.35 -2.06
C LEU A 78 -32.62 8.18 -1.85
N TYR A 79 -33.08 7.66 -0.70
CA TYR A 79 -34.52 7.55 -0.41
C TYR A 79 -35.22 8.91 -0.34
N GLN A 80 -34.47 9.99 -0.04
CA GLN A 80 -35.02 11.33 0.11
C GLN A 80 -35.03 12.16 -1.19
N TYR A 81 -34.42 11.68 -2.30
CA TYR A 81 -34.25 12.47 -3.53
C TYR A 81 -34.78 11.84 -4.84
N LEU A 82 -35.29 10.61 -4.85
CA LEU A 82 -35.83 10.00 -6.08
C LEU A 82 -37.35 10.20 -6.23
N PRO A 83 -37.83 10.92 -7.27
CA PRO A 83 -39.22 10.87 -7.66
C PRO A 83 -39.50 9.48 -8.24
N GLY A 84 -40.57 8.84 -7.74
CA GLY A 84 -40.86 7.44 -7.99
C GLY A 84 -40.79 7.03 -9.47
N ASN A 85 -39.86 6.14 -9.79
CA ASN A 85 -40.02 5.21 -10.91
C ASN A 85 -39.22 3.92 -10.67
N ARG A 86 -39.95 2.83 -10.42
CA ARG A 86 -39.49 1.53 -9.93
C ARG A 86 -38.93 0.64 -11.05
N SER A 87 -38.12 1.18 -11.97
CA SER A 87 -37.73 0.46 -13.19
C SER A 87 -36.24 0.41 -13.51
N ILE A 88 -35.35 0.86 -12.61
CA ILE A 88 -33.88 0.85 -12.82
C ILE A 88 -33.13 -0.02 -11.79
N TRP A 89 -33.77 -1.06 -11.23
CA TRP A 89 -33.06 -2.11 -10.51
C TRP A 89 -33.51 -3.50 -11.00
N ASN A 90 -33.38 -3.71 -12.31
CA ASN A 90 -33.32 -5.07 -12.86
C ASN A 90 -31.85 -5.44 -13.03
N TYR A 91 -31.14 -5.64 -11.92
CA TYR A 91 -29.94 -6.48 -11.91
C TYR A 91 -30.38 -7.85 -11.38
N GLU A 92 -30.08 -8.87 -12.17
CA GLU A 92 -30.50 -10.26 -12.02
C GLU A 92 -30.39 -10.73 -10.56
N SER A 93 -31.51 -11.21 -10.04
CA SER A 93 -31.58 -11.89 -8.75
C SER A 93 -30.78 -13.18 -8.84
N ASN A 94 -29.78 -13.32 -7.97
CA ASN A 94 -29.21 -14.63 -7.67
C ASN A 94 -30.26 -15.48 -6.92
N PRO A 95 -30.31 -16.81 -7.14
CA PRO A 95 -31.50 -17.62 -6.96
C PRO A 95 -31.56 -18.23 -5.56
N PHE A 96 -31.98 -17.48 -4.54
CA PHE A 96 -32.51 -18.06 -3.30
C PHE A 96 -33.41 -17.09 -2.52
N THR A 97 -34.41 -16.51 -3.18
CA THR A 97 -35.43 -15.70 -2.52
C THR A 97 -36.81 -16.31 -2.73
N SER A 98 -37.05 -17.43 -2.06
CA SER A 98 -38.40 -17.87 -1.73
C SER A 98 -38.55 -17.88 -0.22
N ASN A 99 -38.99 -16.76 0.35
CA ASN A 99 -40.06 -16.68 1.36
C ASN A 99 -40.17 -15.23 1.86
N SER A 100 -41.26 -14.59 1.46
CA SER A 100 -41.64 -13.19 1.70
C SER A 100 -42.01 -12.87 3.15
N SER A 101 -41.62 -13.70 4.12
CA SER A 101 -41.91 -13.52 5.55
C SER A 101 -40.68 -13.18 6.39
N LEU A 102 -39.48 -13.17 5.80
CA LEU A 102 -38.23 -12.76 6.47
C LEU A 102 -37.89 -11.28 6.23
N ILE A 103 -38.51 -10.65 5.24
CA ILE A 103 -38.24 -9.24 4.88
C ILE A 103 -38.84 -8.28 5.93
N ASP A 104 -39.98 -8.64 6.53
CA ASP A 104 -40.61 -7.79 7.56
C ASP A 104 -39.84 -7.80 8.90
N ASP A 105 -39.13 -8.89 9.23
CA ASP A 105 -38.25 -8.94 10.41
C ASP A 105 -36.94 -8.14 10.21
N ILE A 106 -36.47 -7.99 8.96
CA ILE A 106 -35.32 -7.14 8.63
C ILE A 106 -35.70 -5.65 8.77
N ILE A 107 -36.94 -5.29 8.39
CA ILE A 107 -37.42 -3.91 8.57
C ILE A 107 -37.65 -3.60 10.07
N LEU A 108 -38.11 -4.56 10.88
CA LEU A 108 -38.30 -4.34 12.32
C LEU A 108 -37.00 -4.36 13.14
N SER A 109 -35.91 -4.90 12.62
CA SER A 109 -34.57 -4.76 13.21
C SER A 109 -33.80 -3.54 12.66
N GLY A 110 -34.16 -3.04 11.47
CA GLY A 110 -33.66 -1.77 10.92
C GLY A 110 -34.40 -0.50 11.40
N SER A 111 -35.58 -0.64 12.00
CA SER A 111 -36.43 0.50 12.41
C SER A 111 -36.17 1.02 13.83
N SER A 112 -35.13 0.53 14.53
CA SER A 112 -34.69 1.12 15.80
C SER A 112 -33.39 1.92 15.65
N TYR A 113 -33.21 2.65 14.55
CA TYR A 113 -32.28 3.79 14.49
C TYR A 113 -32.86 4.97 13.67
N GLY A 114 -34.18 5.05 13.54
CA GLY A 114 -34.88 6.14 12.87
C GLY A 114 -35.64 7.05 13.82
N ASN A 115 -34.96 7.63 14.82
CA ASN A 115 -35.35 8.88 15.50
C ASN A 115 -34.31 9.27 16.57
N GLN A 116 -33.15 9.72 16.12
CA GLN A 116 -32.30 10.59 16.91
C GLN A 116 -31.87 11.75 16.01
N THR A 117 -32.50 12.91 16.20
CA THR A 117 -31.79 14.18 16.04
C THR A 117 -30.76 14.26 17.16
N GLU A 118 -29.73 13.45 17.06
CA GLU A 118 -28.54 13.47 17.88
C GLU A 118 -27.42 13.43 16.85
N ILE A 119 -26.64 14.49 16.82
CA ILE A 119 -25.38 14.57 16.08
C ILE A 119 -24.72 13.21 16.27
N ALA A 120 -24.44 12.46 15.20
CA ALA A 120 -23.73 11.20 15.27
C ALA A 120 -22.50 11.42 16.16
N GLU A 121 -22.61 11.02 17.43
CA GLU A 121 -21.56 11.18 18.39
C GLU A 121 -20.50 10.24 17.89
N CYS A 122 -19.33 10.77 17.52
CA CYS A 122 -18.18 9.94 17.23
C CYS A 122 -17.95 9.09 18.46
N ASP A 123 -18.40 7.82 18.44
CA ASP A 123 -18.01 6.87 19.46
C ASP A 123 -16.50 6.75 19.36
N SER A 124 -15.83 7.46 20.26
CA SER A 124 -14.39 7.57 20.35
C SER A 124 -13.78 6.32 21.00
N THR A 125 -14.61 5.29 21.22
CA THR A 125 -14.19 3.97 21.70
C THR A 125 -13.50 3.21 20.57
N ILE A 126 -12.21 3.49 20.40
CA ILE A 126 -11.32 2.69 19.55
C ILE A 126 -11.39 1.24 20.04
N THR A 127 -11.89 0.34 19.18
CA THR A 127 -11.95 -1.09 19.50
C THR A 127 -10.53 -1.61 19.80
N PRO A 128 -10.31 -2.29 20.94
CA PRO A 128 -8.97 -2.77 21.35
C PRO A 128 -8.35 -3.75 20.35
N GLU A 129 -9.18 -4.38 19.52
CA GLU A 129 -8.81 -5.23 18.38
C GLU A 129 -7.96 -4.48 17.34
N THR A 130 -8.35 -3.26 16.97
CA THR A 130 -7.65 -2.45 15.96
C THR A 130 -6.28 -1.99 16.47
N PHE A 131 -6.21 -1.64 17.76
CA PHE A 131 -4.95 -1.33 18.44
C PHE A 131 -4.03 -2.54 18.50
N ARG A 132 -4.55 -3.73 18.85
CA ARG A 132 -3.77 -4.98 18.86
C ARG A 132 -3.19 -5.29 17.47
N ASN A 133 -3.98 -5.15 16.42
CA ASN A 133 -3.55 -5.44 15.05
C ASN A 133 -2.46 -4.48 14.57
N THR A 134 -2.59 -3.18 14.87
CA THR A 134 -1.57 -2.17 14.54
C THR A 134 -0.28 -2.39 15.32
N LEU A 135 -0.38 -2.79 16.60
CA LEU A 135 0.76 -3.14 17.44
C LEU A 135 1.51 -4.35 16.89
N ILE A 136 0.79 -5.39 16.43
CA ILE A 136 1.37 -6.57 15.80
C ILE A 136 2.14 -6.16 14.53
N ILE A 137 1.54 -5.36 13.66
CA ILE A 137 2.17 -4.88 12.42
C ILE A 137 3.44 -4.07 12.70
N GLY A 138 3.36 -3.10 13.64
CA GLY A 138 4.50 -2.27 14.00
C GLY A 138 5.62 -3.06 14.68
N GLY A 139 5.28 -3.88 15.66
CA GLY A 139 6.22 -4.73 16.40
C GLY A 139 6.89 -5.77 15.49
N GLY A 140 6.11 -6.43 14.63
CA GLY A 140 6.62 -7.40 13.67
C GLY A 140 7.57 -6.77 12.66
N THR A 141 7.21 -5.61 12.09
CA THR A 141 8.09 -4.88 11.18
C THR A 141 9.39 -4.46 11.88
N GLY A 142 9.33 -4.01 13.14
CA GLY A 142 10.51 -3.68 13.94
C GLY A 142 11.43 -4.87 14.21
N ALA A 143 10.85 -6.00 14.62
CA ALA A 143 11.59 -7.24 14.90
C ALA A 143 12.27 -7.79 13.63
N ILE A 144 11.55 -7.82 12.50
CA ILE A 144 12.11 -8.30 11.22
C ILE A 144 13.25 -7.37 10.75
N ASN A 145 13.13 -6.05 10.92
CA ASN A 145 14.21 -5.11 10.61
C ASN A 145 15.47 -5.28 11.47
N LEU A 146 15.35 -5.84 12.69
CA LEU A 146 16.54 -6.24 13.48
C LEU A 146 17.18 -7.51 12.92
N ILE A 147 16.36 -8.51 12.60
CA ILE A 147 16.82 -9.83 12.13
C ILE A 147 17.48 -9.72 10.74
N ILE A 148 16.99 -8.82 9.89
CA ILE A 148 17.48 -8.67 8.51
C ILE A 148 18.97 -8.33 8.44
N GLY A 149 19.50 -7.59 9.43
CA GLY A 149 20.92 -7.24 9.50
C GLY A 149 21.83 -8.47 9.57
N PHE A 150 21.35 -9.55 10.17
CA PHE A 150 22.05 -10.83 10.23
C PHE A 150 21.89 -11.62 8.92
N VAL A 151 20.65 -11.69 8.40
CA VAL A 151 20.31 -12.44 7.17
C VAL A 151 21.03 -11.88 5.92
N VAL A 152 21.18 -10.56 5.83
CA VAL A 152 21.86 -9.89 4.70
C VAL A 152 23.33 -10.29 4.60
N ARG A 153 23.98 -10.61 5.72
CA ARG A 153 25.38 -11.09 5.71
C ARG A 153 25.53 -12.47 5.09
N TRP A 154 24.44 -13.26 5.05
CA TRP A 154 24.47 -14.65 4.61
C TRP A 154 24.05 -14.82 3.14
N THR A 155 22.97 -14.15 2.71
CA THR A 155 22.33 -14.40 1.41
C THR A 155 22.63 -13.34 0.34
N GLY A 156 23.23 -12.20 0.75
CA GLY A 156 23.51 -11.07 -0.13
C GLY A 156 22.30 -10.15 -0.33
N ARG A 157 22.52 -8.83 -0.22
CA ARG A 157 21.47 -7.79 -0.19
C ARG A 157 20.53 -7.79 -1.39
N LYS A 158 21.03 -8.19 -2.57
CA LYS A 158 20.31 -8.08 -3.85
C LYS A 158 19.19 -9.11 -3.99
N VAL A 159 19.49 -10.39 -3.69
CA VAL A 159 18.53 -11.49 -3.82
C VAL A 159 17.38 -11.32 -2.83
N ILE A 160 17.69 -10.87 -1.61
CA ILE A 160 16.71 -10.64 -0.55
C ILE A 160 15.63 -9.64 -0.98
N GLY A 161 16.03 -8.51 -1.59
CA GLY A 161 15.07 -7.51 -2.06
C GLY A 161 14.14 -8.05 -3.16
N PHE A 162 14.68 -8.81 -4.11
CA PHE A 162 13.90 -9.40 -5.21
C PHE A 162 12.86 -10.40 -4.69
N VAL A 163 13.29 -11.31 -3.81
CA VAL A 163 12.40 -12.33 -3.25
C VAL A 163 11.31 -11.69 -2.39
N PHE A 164 11.65 -10.73 -1.52
CA PHE A 164 10.67 -10.10 -0.65
C PHE A 164 9.66 -9.24 -1.39
N MET A 165 10.07 -8.52 -2.43
CA MET A 165 9.14 -7.72 -3.23
C MET A 165 8.17 -8.61 -4.03
N GLY A 166 8.66 -9.72 -4.59
CA GLY A 166 7.81 -10.69 -5.29
C GLY A 166 6.77 -11.33 -4.36
N VAL A 167 7.18 -11.73 -3.16
CA VAL A 167 6.25 -12.27 -2.14
C VAL A 167 5.28 -11.20 -1.67
N ALA A 168 5.72 -9.95 -1.50
CA ALA A 168 4.82 -8.84 -1.15
C ALA A 168 3.74 -8.62 -2.22
N ALA A 169 4.12 -8.57 -3.50
CA ALA A 169 3.18 -8.40 -4.59
C ALA A 169 2.17 -9.56 -4.67
N GLY A 170 2.62 -10.80 -4.50
CA GLY A 170 1.75 -11.98 -4.42
C GLY A 170 0.76 -11.88 -3.25
N SER A 171 1.21 -11.41 -2.09
CA SER A 171 0.35 -11.16 -0.93
C SER A 171 -0.74 -10.12 -1.23
N CYS A 172 -0.38 -9.06 -1.95
CA CYS A 172 -1.30 -8.00 -2.32
C CYS A 172 -2.40 -8.48 -3.29
N ILE A 173 -2.05 -9.36 -4.24
CA ILE A 173 -3.02 -10.04 -5.10
C ILE A 173 -3.91 -10.99 -4.28
N GLY A 174 -3.32 -11.68 -3.30
CA GLY A 174 -4.03 -12.57 -2.39
C GLY A 174 -5.10 -11.87 -1.55
N LEU A 175 -4.91 -10.60 -1.20
CA LEU A 175 -5.90 -9.81 -0.41
C LEU A 175 -7.27 -9.75 -1.10
N ASN A 176 -7.31 -9.74 -2.43
CA ASN A 176 -8.57 -9.74 -3.18
C ASN A 176 -9.41 -11.01 -2.94
N PHE A 177 -8.78 -12.13 -2.57
CA PHE A 177 -9.44 -13.41 -2.32
C PHE A 177 -9.67 -13.71 -0.83
N GLY A 178 -9.19 -12.85 0.08
CA GLY A 178 -9.34 -13.05 1.51
C GLY A 178 -10.81 -12.91 1.93
N GLN A 179 -11.42 -14.02 2.35
CA GLN A 179 -12.80 -14.06 2.84
C GLN A 179 -12.89 -13.90 4.37
N THR A 180 -11.86 -14.34 5.09
CA THR A 180 -11.80 -14.25 6.55
C THR A 180 -10.90 -13.10 6.98
N SER A 181 -11.31 -12.37 8.02
CA SER A 181 -10.53 -11.29 8.64
C SER A 181 -9.11 -11.72 9.02
N GLU A 182 -8.93 -12.94 9.51
CA GLU A 182 -7.62 -13.51 9.89
C GLU A 182 -6.68 -13.66 8.68
N ILE A 183 -7.18 -14.18 7.56
CA ILE A 183 -6.40 -14.38 6.33
C ILE A 183 -5.97 -13.02 5.77
N VAL A 184 -6.90 -12.06 5.74
CA VAL A 184 -6.64 -10.69 5.30
C VAL A 184 -5.58 -10.02 6.18
N LEU A 185 -5.62 -10.23 7.49
CA LEU A 185 -4.63 -9.71 8.44
C LEU A 185 -3.24 -10.29 8.18
N VAL A 186 -3.11 -11.60 8.02
CA VAL A 186 -1.82 -12.23 7.74
C VAL A 186 -1.24 -11.74 6.43
N LEU A 187 -2.05 -11.63 5.37
CA LEU A 187 -1.60 -11.14 4.06
C LEU A 187 -1.20 -9.65 4.10
N ALA A 188 -1.97 -8.82 4.80
CA ALA A 188 -1.64 -7.41 5.00
C ALA A 188 -0.36 -7.25 5.81
N PHE A 189 -0.21 -8.01 6.90
CA PHE A 189 1.00 -8.03 7.72
C PHE A 189 2.24 -8.42 6.90
N LEU A 190 2.16 -9.52 6.13
CA LEU A 190 3.25 -9.96 5.26
C LEU A 190 3.63 -8.87 4.25
N PHE A 191 2.65 -8.25 3.59
CA PHE A 191 2.90 -7.17 2.64
C PHE A 191 3.62 -5.98 3.30
N VAL A 192 3.12 -5.50 4.43
CA VAL A 192 3.66 -4.34 5.15
C VAL A 192 5.08 -4.62 5.64
N CYS A 193 5.32 -5.80 6.24
CA CYS A 193 6.64 -6.17 6.72
C CYS A 193 7.66 -6.29 5.58
N LEU A 194 7.32 -7.01 4.50
CA LEU A 194 8.25 -7.22 3.38
C LEU A 194 8.59 -5.92 2.64
N THR A 195 7.61 -5.04 2.45
CA THR A 195 7.80 -3.71 1.86
C THR A 195 8.64 -2.81 2.78
N GLY A 196 8.39 -2.87 4.09
CA GLY A 196 9.13 -2.11 5.11
C GLY A 196 10.61 -2.51 5.15
N VAL A 197 10.91 -3.81 5.17
CA VAL A 197 12.29 -4.33 5.12
C VAL A 197 12.98 -3.88 3.82
N SER A 198 12.29 -3.97 2.69
CA SER A 198 12.85 -3.58 1.40
C SER A 198 13.22 -2.08 1.35
N SER A 199 12.42 -1.21 1.98
CA SER A 199 12.74 0.22 2.12
C SER A 199 13.99 0.47 3.00
N SER A 200 14.18 -0.30 4.08
CA SER A 200 15.38 -0.27 4.93
C SER A 200 16.64 -0.72 4.18
N LEU A 201 16.51 -1.75 3.34
CA LEU A 201 17.59 -2.23 2.48
C LEU A 201 17.96 -1.21 1.41
N LEU A 202 16.97 -0.50 0.85
CA LEU A 202 17.21 0.57 -0.12
C LEU A 202 18.01 1.70 0.53
N ASN A 203 17.58 2.21 1.69
CA ASN A 203 18.29 3.27 2.40
C ASN A 203 19.74 2.90 2.73
N SER A 204 19.97 1.64 3.10
CA SER A 204 21.33 1.11 3.30
C SER A 204 22.12 1.04 1.99
N ALA A 205 21.49 0.68 0.88
CA ALA A 205 22.14 0.62 -0.44
C ALA A 205 22.49 2.00 -1.00
N VAL A 206 21.62 3.00 -0.84
CA VAL A 206 21.88 4.40 -1.25
C VAL A 206 23.18 4.91 -0.64
N VAL A 207 23.32 4.65 0.65
CA VAL A 207 24.51 4.98 1.43
C VAL A 207 25.80 4.38 0.88
N ASP A 208 25.73 3.15 0.38
CA ASP A 208 26.89 2.41 -0.14
C ASP A 208 27.20 2.79 -1.60
N ILE A 209 26.18 3.27 -2.34
CA ILE A 209 26.28 3.68 -3.76
C ILE A 209 26.84 5.10 -3.90
N PHE A 210 26.41 6.03 -3.06
CA PHE A 210 26.82 7.43 -3.17
C PHE A 210 28.11 7.74 -2.39
N PRO A 211 29.01 8.58 -2.94
CA PRO A 211 30.23 8.98 -2.24
C PRO A 211 29.91 9.79 -0.96
N THR A 212 30.83 9.73 0.01
CA THR A 212 30.64 10.25 1.39
C THR A 212 30.20 11.71 1.47
N GLN A 213 30.68 12.56 0.55
CA GLN A 213 30.37 14.00 0.51
C GLN A 213 28.93 14.31 0.09
N LEU A 214 28.24 13.37 -0.56
CA LEU A 214 26.88 13.55 -1.12
C LEU A 214 25.85 12.62 -0.48
N ARG A 215 26.30 11.66 0.34
CA ARG A 215 25.48 10.63 0.96
C ARG A 215 24.29 11.19 1.74
N GLY A 216 24.51 12.21 2.57
CA GLY A 216 23.45 12.84 3.36
C GLY A 216 22.36 13.49 2.51
N MET A 217 22.76 14.20 1.44
CA MET A 217 21.82 14.86 0.53
C MET A 217 21.02 13.84 -0.28
N ALA A 218 21.66 12.77 -0.75
CA ALA A 218 21.01 11.69 -1.49
C ALA A 218 19.90 11.03 -0.65
N VAL A 219 20.21 10.66 0.60
CA VAL A 219 19.24 10.04 1.52
C VAL A 219 18.05 10.96 1.78
N CYS A 220 18.30 12.25 2.06
CA CYS A 220 17.21 13.22 2.25
C CYS A 220 16.32 13.31 1.00
N LEU A 221 16.90 13.38 -0.19
CA LEU A 221 16.15 13.43 -1.45
C LEU A 221 15.28 12.17 -1.64
N THR A 222 15.85 11.00 -1.35
CA THR A 222 15.13 9.72 -1.37
C THR A 222 13.93 9.74 -0.42
N PHE A 223 14.12 10.12 0.84
CA PHE A 223 13.01 10.22 1.80
C PHE A 223 11.94 11.23 1.40
N MET A 224 12.33 12.38 0.84
CA MET A 224 11.38 13.39 0.36
C MET A 224 10.52 12.85 -0.78
N SER A 225 11.10 12.10 -1.72
CA SER A 225 10.33 11.42 -2.77
C SER A 225 9.35 10.38 -2.19
N GLY A 226 9.75 9.68 -1.12
CA GLY A 226 8.87 8.76 -0.39
C GLY A 226 7.65 9.48 0.21
N ARG A 227 7.84 10.67 0.81
CA ARG A 227 6.73 11.48 1.34
C ARG A 227 5.76 11.91 0.25
N ALA A 228 6.26 12.34 -0.91
CA ALA A 228 5.40 12.65 -2.06
C ALA A 228 4.62 11.40 -2.53
N GLY A 229 5.24 10.22 -2.48
CA GLY A 229 4.60 8.94 -2.78
C GLY A 229 3.44 8.60 -1.88
N VAL A 230 3.53 8.91 -0.58
CA VAL A 230 2.40 8.71 0.34
C VAL A 230 1.23 9.60 -0.05
N ILE A 231 1.48 10.88 -0.34
CA ILE A 231 0.42 11.84 -0.66
C ILE A 231 -0.30 11.46 -1.96
N ILE A 232 0.46 11.18 -3.02
CA ILE A 232 -0.11 10.81 -4.32
C ILE A 232 -0.78 9.43 -4.21
N GLY A 233 -0.15 8.51 -3.49
CA GLY A 233 -0.64 7.15 -3.26
C GLY A 233 -1.96 7.11 -2.51
N SER A 234 -2.10 7.84 -1.42
CA SER A 234 -3.32 7.82 -0.61
C SER A 234 -4.51 8.35 -1.40
N ILE A 235 -4.31 9.43 -2.18
CA ILE A 235 -5.35 10.01 -3.05
C ILE A 235 -5.74 9.02 -4.15
N MET A 236 -4.76 8.44 -4.83
CA MET A 236 -5.00 7.54 -5.96
C MET A 236 -5.68 6.24 -5.53
N ILE A 237 -5.16 5.59 -4.48
CA ILE A 237 -5.73 4.34 -3.97
C ILE A 237 -7.13 4.59 -3.43
N GLY A 238 -7.35 5.71 -2.72
CA GLY A 238 -8.67 5.99 -2.16
C GLY A 238 -9.77 6.12 -3.22
N ALA A 239 -9.52 6.89 -4.28
CA ALA A 239 -10.45 7.00 -5.40
C ALA A 239 -10.69 5.65 -6.11
N LEU A 240 -9.69 4.77 -6.14
CA LEU A 240 -9.79 3.45 -6.76
C LEU A 240 -10.57 2.47 -5.90
N VAL A 241 -10.45 2.53 -4.57
CA VAL A 241 -11.15 1.63 -3.67
C VAL A 241 -12.67 1.82 -3.78
N ASP A 242 -13.12 3.07 -3.85
CA ASP A 242 -14.55 3.41 -3.96
C ASP A 242 -15.15 3.00 -5.31
N THR A 243 -14.38 3.13 -6.40
CA THR A 243 -14.87 2.84 -7.76
C THR A 243 -14.69 1.38 -8.15
N ASN A 244 -13.47 0.87 -8.02
CA ASN A 244 -13.06 -0.46 -8.47
C ASN A 244 -12.04 -1.08 -7.49
N CYS A 245 -12.53 -1.53 -6.35
CA CYS A 245 -11.71 -2.15 -5.29
C CYS A 245 -10.70 -3.21 -5.80
N SER A 246 -11.08 -4.11 -6.71
CA SER A 246 -10.16 -5.13 -7.23
C SER A 246 -8.99 -4.53 -8.01
N VAL A 247 -9.24 -3.45 -8.76
CA VAL A 247 -8.22 -2.72 -9.51
C VAL A 247 -7.24 -2.05 -8.55
N ALA A 248 -7.70 -1.56 -7.39
CA ALA A 248 -6.83 -0.97 -6.37
C ALA A 248 -5.72 -1.95 -5.92
N PHE A 249 -6.08 -3.19 -5.63
CA PHE A 249 -5.12 -4.22 -5.22
C PHE A 249 -4.16 -4.63 -6.35
N TYR A 250 -4.64 -4.74 -7.59
CA TYR A 250 -3.77 -5.02 -8.72
C TYR A 250 -2.81 -3.88 -9.03
N VAL A 251 -3.25 -2.63 -8.89
CA VAL A 251 -2.38 -1.46 -9.05
C VAL A 251 -1.31 -1.42 -7.96
N LEU A 252 -1.64 -1.74 -6.71
CA LEU A 252 -0.67 -1.87 -5.63
C LEU A 252 0.35 -2.99 -5.90
N ALA A 253 -0.10 -4.16 -6.37
CA ALA A 253 0.78 -5.25 -6.75
C ALA A 253 1.69 -4.87 -7.94
N ALA A 254 1.15 -4.20 -8.95
CA ALA A 254 1.91 -3.71 -10.10
C ALA A 254 2.94 -2.65 -9.70
N LEU A 255 2.61 -1.77 -8.76
CA LEU A 255 3.53 -0.75 -8.25
C LEU A 255 4.65 -1.39 -7.41
N ALA A 256 4.36 -2.46 -6.68
CA ALA A 256 5.36 -3.26 -5.98
C ALA A 256 6.31 -4.00 -6.94
N LEU A 257 5.82 -4.60 -8.03
CA LEU A 257 6.64 -5.32 -9.00
C LEU A 257 7.39 -4.38 -9.97
N GLY A 258 6.67 -3.41 -10.54
CA GLY A 258 7.09 -2.61 -11.69
C GLY A 258 8.25 -1.66 -11.41
N GLY A 259 8.48 -1.31 -10.14
CA GLY A 259 9.61 -0.47 -9.75
C GLY A 259 10.94 -1.23 -9.63
N PHE A 260 10.91 -2.47 -9.13
CA PHE A 260 12.11 -3.14 -8.61
C PHE A 260 12.90 -3.88 -9.68
N ASP A 261 12.22 -4.59 -10.58
CA ASP A 261 12.88 -5.44 -11.55
C ASP A 261 13.56 -4.62 -12.64
N ALA A 262 12.90 -3.60 -13.16
CA ALA A 262 13.48 -2.70 -14.16
C ALA A 262 14.67 -1.90 -13.60
N ALA A 263 14.53 -1.40 -12.36
CA ALA A 263 15.55 -0.62 -11.68
C ALA A 263 16.78 -1.46 -11.28
N MET A 264 16.57 -2.66 -10.75
CA MET A 264 17.67 -3.53 -10.37
C MET A 264 18.39 -4.11 -11.59
N PHE A 265 17.67 -4.45 -12.68
CA PHE A 265 18.29 -4.86 -13.94
C PHE A 265 19.18 -3.75 -14.51
N LEU A 266 18.69 -2.50 -14.51
CA LEU A 266 19.46 -1.34 -14.95
C LEU A 266 20.65 -1.06 -14.03
N GLY A 267 20.49 -1.18 -12.70
CA GLY A 267 21.57 -1.00 -11.73
C GLY A 267 22.63 -2.10 -11.74
N PHE A 268 22.30 -3.31 -12.21
CA PHE A 268 23.24 -4.42 -12.38
C PHE A 268 23.99 -4.33 -13.72
N TYR A 269 23.33 -3.88 -14.79
CA TYR A 269 23.97 -3.68 -16.12
C TYR A 269 24.74 -2.36 -16.24
N ALA A 270 24.33 -1.28 -15.55
CA ALA A 270 24.97 0.02 -15.63
C ALA A 270 26.44 0.08 -15.17
N PRO A 271 26.90 -0.61 -14.09
CA PRO A 271 28.32 -0.62 -13.75
C PRO A 271 29.16 -1.27 -14.85
N TYR A 272 28.61 -2.26 -15.57
CA TYR A 272 29.26 -2.85 -16.75
C TYR A 272 29.26 -1.88 -17.94
N LEU A 273 28.16 -1.15 -18.17
CA LEU A 273 28.07 -0.21 -19.29
C LEU A 273 29.00 1.03 -19.13
N VAL A 274 29.19 1.51 -17.90
CA VAL A 274 30.13 2.61 -17.59
C VAL A 274 31.59 2.14 -17.68
N LEU A 275 31.87 0.86 -17.46
CA LEU A 275 33.20 0.26 -17.65
C LEU A 275 33.50 -0.11 -19.12
N THR A 276 32.49 -0.30 -19.97
CA THR A 276 32.67 -0.58 -21.42
C THR A 276 32.50 0.63 -22.32
N GLY A 277 32.13 1.80 -21.79
CA GLY A 277 32.29 3.05 -22.54
C GLY A 277 33.77 3.27 -22.84
N PRO A 278 34.16 3.64 -24.08
CA PRO A 278 35.56 3.75 -24.43
C PRO A 278 36.25 4.70 -23.45
N THR A 279 37.18 4.14 -22.68
CA THR A 279 38.19 4.86 -21.93
C THR A 279 38.91 5.80 -22.89
N LEU A 280 38.43 7.04 -23.00
CA LEU A 280 39.26 8.15 -23.44
C LEU A 280 40.23 8.44 -22.30
N THR A 281 41.34 7.74 -22.38
CA THR A 281 42.62 8.05 -21.72
C THR A 281 42.96 9.53 -21.81
N ARG A 282 43.08 10.22 -20.66
CA ARG A 282 44.12 11.22 -20.34
C ARG A 282 43.88 11.75 -18.92
N SER A 283 44.81 11.87 -17.97
CA SER A 283 46.18 11.42 -17.75
C SER A 283 46.44 11.70 -16.26
N ARG A 284 47.32 10.88 -15.65
CA ARG A 284 48.02 11.16 -14.38
C ARG A 284 48.49 12.61 -14.24
N GLY A 285 48.51 13.09 -12.99
CA GLY A 285 49.17 14.31 -12.52
C GLY A 285 48.67 14.72 -11.13
N VAL A 286 49.15 14.13 -10.02
CA VAL A 286 50.26 14.63 -9.17
C VAL A 286 49.75 15.44 -7.96
N PHE A 287 50.08 14.94 -6.76
CA PHE A 287 49.93 15.45 -5.39
C PHE A 287 48.54 15.77 -4.84
#